data_AF-A0A1G1D5M5-F1
#
_entry.id   AF-A0A1G1D5M5-F1
#
_cell.length_a   1.000
_cell.length_b   1.000
_cell.length_c   1.000
_cell.angle_alpha   90.00
_cell.angle_beta   90.00
_cell.angle_gamma   90.00
#
_symmetry.space_group_name_H-M   'P 1'
#
loop_
_entity.id
_entity.type
_entity.pdbx_description
1 polymer ?
#
loop_
_entity_poly.entity_id
_entity_poly.type
_entity_poly.pdbx_seq_one_letter_code
_entity_poly.pdbx_strand_id
1 'polypeptide(L)'
;MINYILIDTNIWHYAYVTPSKEDFKQIHIFSLEFLSKILQDDNIEIAITTYQIAEIMDILRKQSMTIPEREMVFNLFKTDKFFIVDITFEII
;
A
#
# COMPACT_ATOMS: atom_id res chain seq x y z
N MET A 1 12.77 1.82 -20.09
CA MET A 1 13.34 1.41 -18.79
C MET A 1 12.21 1.62 -17.80
N ILE A 2 11.59 0.55 -17.32
CA ILE A 2 10.47 0.65 -16.39
C ILE A 2 11.09 0.80 -14.99
N ASN A 3 10.89 1.96 -14.36
CA ASN A 3 11.34 2.22 -13.01
C ASN A 3 10.16 1.97 -12.07
N TYR A 4 10.12 0.79 -11.48
CA TYR A 4 9.17 0.49 -10.42
C TYR A 4 9.57 1.20 -9.13
N ILE A 5 8.58 1.57 -8.34
CA ILE A 5 8.80 1.91 -6.93
C ILE A 5 8.33 0.78 -6.03
N LEU A 6 9.00 0.63 -4.90
CA LEU A 6 8.59 -0.26 -3.82
C LEU A 6 8.01 0.60 -2.69
N ILE A 7 6.83 0.24 -2.21
CA ILE A 7 6.18 0.94 -1.09
C ILE A 7 6.10 -0.04 0.08
N ASP A 8 6.72 0.34 1.19
CA ASP A 8 6.68 -0.42 2.42
C ASP A 8 5.26 -0.42 3.02
N THR A 9 4.86 -1.53 3.64
CA THR A 9 3.55 -1.71 4.28
C THR A 9 3.32 -0.70 5.42
N ASN A 10 4.38 -0.16 6.02
CA ASN A 10 4.28 0.89 7.03
C ASN A 10 3.68 2.19 6.48
N ILE A 11 3.93 2.54 5.21
CA ILE A 11 3.30 3.72 4.59
C ILE A 11 1.79 3.53 4.53
N TRP A 12 1.33 2.34 4.16
CA TRP A 12 -0.09 1.98 4.19
C TRP A 12 -0.63 2.00 5.62
N HIS A 13 0.10 1.42 6.58
CA HIS A 13 -0.27 1.47 8.00
C HIS A 13 -0.51 2.91 8.47
N TYR A 14 0.46 3.79 8.28
CA TYR A 14 0.31 5.17 8.73
C TYR A 14 -0.77 5.95 7.97
N ALA A 15 -0.98 5.68 6.68
CA ALA A 15 -2.03 6.33 5.90
C ALA A 15 -3.45 5.95 6.35
N TYR A 16 -3.67 4.71 6.79
CA TYR A 16 -5.01 4.21 7.11
C TYR A 16 -5.32 4.11 8.61
N VAL A 17 -4.31 4.19 9.47
CA VAL A 17 -4.50 4.13 10.93
C VAL A 17 -4.74 5.51 11.49
N THR A 18 -5.85 5.69 12.20
CA THR A 18 -6.12 6.94 12.92
C THR A 18 -5.09 7.12 14.03
N PRO A 19 -4.28 8.20 13.99
CA PRO A 19 -3.23 8.42 14.98
C PRO A 19 -3.84 8.75 16.35
N SER A 20 -3.43 8.03 17.39
CA SER A 20 -3.84 8.29 18.78
C SER A 20 -2.92 9.25 19.54
N LYS A 21 -1.69 9.47 19.05
CA LYS A 21 -0.73 10.43 19.59
C LYS A 21 -0.43 11.53 18.59
N GLU A 22 -0.19 12.73 19.08
CA GLU A 22 0.10 13.91 18.26
C GLU A 22 1.30 13.71 17.33
N ASP A 23 2.36 13.10 17.84
CA ASP A 23 3.61 12.83 17.10
C ASP A 23 3.38 11.96 15.85
N PHE A 24 2.32 11.14 15.85
CA PHE A 24 1.97 10.29 14.71
C PHE A 24 1.03 10.95 13.71
N LYS A 25 0.42 12.10 14.04
CA LYS A 25 -0.45 12.82 13.10
C LYS A 25 0.30 13.30 11.88
N GLN A 26 1.50 13.83 12.07
CA GLN A 26 2.30 14.33 10.96
C GLN A 26 2.70 13.19 10.00
N ILE A 27 3.08 12.03 10.55
CA ILE A 27 3.42 10.84 9.76
C ILE A 27 2.18 10.31 9.02
N HIS A 28 1.01 10.31 9.67
CA HIS A 28 -0.25 9.94 9.02
C HIS A 28 -0.55 10.84 7.82
N ILE A 29 -0.48 12.17 7.99
CA ILE A 29 -0.71 13.14 6.91
C ILE A 29 0.26 12.91 5.76
N PHE A 30 1.57 12.82 6.04
CA PHE A 30 2.57 12.62 4.99
C PHE A 30 2.41 11.29 4.26
N SER A 31 2.07 10.22 4.98
CA SER A 31 1.86 8.90 4.38
C SER A 31 0.61 8.90 3.49
N LEU A 32 -0.47 9.55 3.94
CA LEU A 32 -1.70 9.69 3.17
C LEU A 32 -1.48 10.52 1.90
N GLU A 33 -0.82 11.67 2.01
CA GLU A 33 -0.49 12.54 0.87
C GLU A 33 0.41 11.83 -0.14
N PHE A 34 1.46 11.16 0.35
CA PHE A 34 2.36 10.38 -0.48
C PHE A 34 1.62 9.27 -1.22
N LEU A 35 0.86 8.45 -0.49
CA LEU A 35 0.16 7.30 -1.07
C LEU A 35 -0.90 7.75 -2.09
N SER A 36 -1.68 8.79 -1.76
CA SER A 36 -2.68 9.37 -2.66
C SER A 36 -2.04 9.87 -3.96
N LYS A 37 -0.95 10.64 -3.86
CA LYS A 37 -0.22 11.16 -5.02
C LYS A 37 0.31 10.03 -5.91
N ILE A 38 0.95 9.03 -5.30
CA ILE A 38 1.56 7.92 -6.03
C ILE A 38 0.51 7.04 -6.70
N LEU A 39 -0.61 6.76 -6.04
CA LEU A 39 -1.67 5.94 -6.61
C LEU A 39 -2.36 6.62 -7.80
N GLN A 40 -2.40 7.95 -7.83
CA GLN A 40 -2.99 8.74 -8.92
C GLN A 40 -2.04 9.05 -10.08
N ASP A 41 -0.73 8.85 -9.92
CA ASP A 41 0.25 9.16 -10.97
C ASP A 41 0.38 7.99 -11.97
N ASP A 42 -0.25 8.09 -13.13
CA ASP A 42 -0.23 7.04 -14.16
C ASP A 42 1.16 6.71 -14.71
N ASN A 43 2.18 7.54 -14.44
CA ASN A 43 3.56 7.29 -14.89
C ASN A 43 4.37 6.43 -13.90
N ILE A 44 3.79 6.10 -12.75
CA ILE A 44 4.47 5.35 -11.69
C ILE A 44 3.86 3.96 -11.61
N GLU A 45 4.67 2.93 -11.82
CA GLU A 45 4.28 1.54 -11.56
C GLU A 45 4.81 1.09 -10.19
N ILE A 46 4.00 0.34 -9.45
CA ILE A 46 4.32 -0.09 -8.08
C ILE A 46 4.63 -1.57 -8.11
N ALA A 47 5.87 -1.93 -7.76
CA ALA A 47 6.21 -3.33 -7.50
C ALA A 47 5.75 -3.71 -6.09
N ILE A 48 5.09 -4.86 -5.97
CA ILE A 48 4.54 -5.35 -4.70
C ILE A 48 4.53 -6.87 -4.65
N THR A 49 4.70 -7.45 -3.48
CA THR A 49 4.62 -8.91 -3.28
C THR A 49 3.25 -9.32 -2.75
N THR A 50 2.86 -10.59 -2.95
CA THR A 50 1.62 -11.13 -2.36
C THR A 50 1.61 -11.08 -0.83
N TYR A 51 2.78 -11.17 -0.19
CA TYR A 51 2.94 -11.00 1.25
C TYR A 51 2.61 -9.58 1.72
N GLN A 52 3.11 -8.56 1.01
CA GLN A 52 2.76 -7.16 1.29
C GLN A 52 1.28 -6.90 1.08
N ILE A 53 0.67 -7.45 0.03
CA ILE A 53 -0.78 -7.35 -0.19
C ILE A 53 -1.53 -7.93 1.01
N ALA A 54 -1.17 -9.13 1.48
CA ALA A 54 -1.82 -9.75 2.63
C ALA A 54 -1.70 -8.89 3.91
N GLU A 55 -0.53 -8.29 4.15
CA GLU A 55 -0.31 -7.40 5.29
C GLU A 55 -1.16 -6.13 5.20
N ILE A 56 -1.20 -5.49 4.01
CA ILE A 56 -2.04 -4.31 3.78
C ILE A 56 -3.51 -4.67 4.03
N MET A 57 -3.99 -5.79 3.50
CA MET A 57 -5.38 -6.22 3.71
C MET A 57 -5.70 -6.45 5.19
N ASP A 58 -4.74 -6.96 5.98
CA ASP A 58 -4.92 -7.13 7.42
C ASP A 58 -4.95 -5.78 8.17
N ILE A 59 -4.14 -4.80 7.75
CA ILE A 59 -4.18 -3.42 8.26
C ILE A 59 -5.57 -2.83 8.02
N LEU A 60 -6.06 -2.85 6.78
CA LEU A 60 -7.37 -2.27 6.43
C LEU A 60 -8.51 -2.97 7.19
N ARG A 61 -8.38 -4.29 7.41
CA ARG A 61 -9.34 -5.07 8.21
C ARG A 61 -9.41 -4.60 9.66
N LYS A 62 -8.27 -4.24 10.26
CA LYS A 62 -8.18 -3.77 11.65
C LYS A 62 -8.64 -2.33 11.84
N GLN A 63 -8.62 -1.49 10.80
CA GLN A 63 -9.01 -0.07 10.86
C GLN A 63 -10.50 0.20 10.58
N SER A 64 -11.37 -0.78 10.82
CA SER A 64 -12.83 -0.67 10.65
C SER A 64 -13.32 -0.29 9.26
N MET A 65 -12.47 -0.45 8.22
CA MET A 65 -12.94 -0.31 6.84
C MET A 65 -13.96 -1.39 6.52
N THR A 66 -15.01 -0.98 5.82
CA THR A 66 -16.09 -1.85 5.39
C THR A 66 -15.59 -2.88 4.38
N ILE A 67 -16.33 -4.00 4.23
CA ILE A 67 -15.98 -5.03 3.25
C ILE A 67 -15.88 -4.43 1.82
N PRO A 68 -16.83 -3.61 1.34
CA PRO A 68 -16.75 -3.02 0.01
C PRO A 68 -15.52 -2.14 -0.22
N GLU A 69 -15.11 -1.34 0.77
CA GLU A 69 -13.91 -0.50 0.65
C GLU A 69 -12.64 -1.35 0.56
N ARG A 70 -12.56 -2.44 1.34
CA ARG A 70 -11.43 -3.37 1.27
C ARG A 70 -11.39 -4.12 -0.05
N GLU A 71 -12.54 -4.53 -0.58
CA GLU A 71 -12.62 -5.14 -1.91
C GLU A 71 -12.16 -4.17 -3.01
N MET A 72 -12.52 -2.89 -2.90
CA MET A 72 -12.06 -1.87 -3.83
C MET A 72 -10.52 -1.78 -3.82
N VAL A 73 -9.89 -1.69 -2.65
CA VAL A 73 -8.42 -1.66 -2.55
C VAL A 73 -7.80 -2.96 -3.06
N PHE A 74 -8.36 -4.12 -2.72
CA PHE A 74 -7.85 -5.40 -3.20
C PHE A 74 -7.89 -5.51 -4.73
N ASN A 75 -8.93 -4.96 -5.35
CA ASN A 75 -9.04 -4.95 -6.81
C ASN A 75 -8.07 -3.97 -7.48
N LEU A 76 -7.59 -2.92 -6.78
CA LEU A 76 -6.53 -2.06 -7.30
C LEU A 76 -5.24 -2.84 -7.57
N PHE A 77 -4.88 -3.79 -6.71
CA PHE A 77 -3.68 -4.63 -6.90
C PHE A 77 -3.73 -5.53 -8.15
N LYS A 78 -4.89 -5.64 -8.80
CA LYS A 78 -5.08 -6.42 -10.03
C LYS A 78 -5.02 -5.55 -11.30
N THR A 79 -4.83 -4.25 -11.15
CA THR A 79 -4.69 -3.31 -12.27
C THR A 79 -3.24 -3.22 -12.71
N ASP A 80 -3.01 -2.69 -13.92
CA ASP A 80 -1.67 -2.51 -14.49
C ASP A 80 -0.77 -1.57 -13.68
N LYS A 81 -1.35 -0.85 -12.70
CA LYS A 81 -0.62 -0.03 -11.73
C LYS A 81 0.33 -0.84 -10.86
N PHE A 82 0.02 -2.11 -10.61
CA PHE A 82 0.76 -2.97 -9.70
C PHE A 82 1.41 -4.13 -10.44
N PHE A 83 2.73 -4.21 -10.32
CA PHE A 83 3.49 -5.36 -10.76
C PHE A 83 3.71 -6.31 -9.57
N ILE A 84 3.05 -7.47 -9.60
CA ILE A 84 3.18 -8.48 -8.55
C ILE A 84 4.50 -9.24 -8.73
N VAL A 85 5.39 -9.10 -7.76
CA VAL A 85 6.71 -9.75 -7.73
C VAL A 85 6.63 -11.05 -6.94
N ASP A 86 7.04 -12.15 -7.57
CA ASP A 86 7.22 -13.43 -6.89
C ASP A 86 8.48 -13.39 -6.02
N ILE A 87 8.33 -13.73 -4.73
CA ILE A 87 9.49 -13.93 -3.85
C ILE A 87 9.98 -15.36 -4.04
N THR A 88 11.16 -15.50 -4.62
CA THR A 88 11.86 -16.79 -4.73
C THR A 88 13.04 -16.84 -3.76
N PHE A 89 13.38 -18.04 -3.30
CA PHE A 89 14.55 -18.28 -2.44
C PHE A 89 15.78 -18.67 -3.26
N GLU A 90 15.86 -18.31 -4.53
CA GLU A 90 17.01 -18.67 -5.36
C GLU A 90 18.29 -18.15 -4.69
N ILE A 91 19.04 -19.11 -4.13
CA ILE A 91 20.40 -18.93 -3.65
C ILE A 91 21.23 -18.73 -4.91
N ILE A 92 21.59 -17.50 -5.22
CA ILE A 92 22.65 -17.20 -6.20
C ILE A 92 23.97 -17.70 -5.64
#